data_AF-A0A1F5BJ79-F1
#
_entry.id   AF-A0A1F5BJ79-F1
#
_cell.length_a   1.000
_cell.length_b   1.000
_cell.length_c   1.000
_cell.angle_alpha   90.00
_cell.angle_beta   90.00
_cell.angle_gamma   90.00
#
_symmetry.space_group_name_H-M   'P 1'
#
loop_
_entity.id
_entity.type
_entity.pdbx_description
1 polymer ?
#
loop_
_entity_poly.entity_id
_entity_poly.type
_entity_poly.pdbx_seq_one_letter_code
_entity_poly.pdbx_strand_id
1 'polypeptide(L)'
;MGGFFGVASYQDCLADLFYGTDYHSHLGTRRGGLAVLQPDGFVRVIHNIENSQFRSKFDADVSSLHSWIGIGAISDYEDQPVLIRSHLGTYSIATVGAVKNAGALAAEAFRGKGLHLAELSGKDINQTELAAMLINQEDSFEAGIRRLQEAVQGSCSLLILTDKGIYAARDKWGRTPVVIGKKQGSVAITLETCAFPNLEFTADHELGPGEIVFVTPDGWEQRRPPLAKLQICAFLWVYYGFPASSYEGVNVEWVRYRCGASLARRNPLAIDLVAGIPDSGVGHGLGYAAEAGVPFKRPFVKYTPTWARSFMPQNQDIRDLVARMKLIPIDSLIRGKKCLFCEDSIVRGTQLRDTIKRLFDAGALEVHMRPACPPLVFGCKFLNFSMSRSEMDLAARRAIREIEGDKPFDVSPYLRHGGDAYQAMEERIKRKLNLTTLKYQRLDDLVTAIGLPKDKLCTYCWDGCE
;
A
#
# COMPACT_ATOMS: atom_id res chain seq x y z
N MET A 1 6.94 2.19 -2.34
CA MET A 1 6.05 1.20 -1.72
C MET A 1 6.63 -0.18 -1.97
N GLY A 2 6.17 -1.21 -1.29
CA GLY A 2 6.72 -2.55 -1.45
C GLY A 2 5.95 -3.61 -0.70
N GLY A 3 6.35 -4.85 -0.90
CA GLY A 3 5.86 -6.03 -0.19
C GLY A 3 6.95 -7.08 -0.12
N PHE A 4 6.80 -8.03 0.80
CA PHE A 4 7.71 -9.15 0.91
C PHE A 4 6.97 -10.47 0.94
N PHE A 5 7.69 -11.53 0.58
CA PHE A 5 7.29 -12.89 0.77
C PHE A 5 8.49 -13.69 1.30
N GLY A 6 8.26 -14.59 2.24
CA GLY A 6 9.27 -15.50 2.75
C GLY A 6 8.71 -16.91 2.77
N VAL A 7 9.57 -17.91 2.59
CA VAL A 7 9.16 -19.31 2.67
C VAL A 7 10.28 -20.14 3.27
N ALA A 8 9.90 -21.08 4.14
CA ALA A 8 10.73 -22.15 4.66
C ALA A 8 10.04 -23.49 4.38
N SER A 9 10.75 -24.43 3.80
CA SER A 9 10.21 -25.71 3.33
C SER A 9 11.20 -26.86 3.57
N TYR A 10 10.72 -28.10 3.61
CA TYR A 10 11.61 -29.28 3.54
C TYR A 10 12.03 -29.62 2.10
N GLN A 11 11.37 -29.01 1.11
CA GLN A 11 11.63 -29.22 -0.32
C GLN A 11 12.07 -27.89 -0.96
N ASP A 12 12.50 -27.96 -2.22
CA ASP A 12 12.75 -26.74 -3.00
C ASP A 12 11.50 -25.85 -3.01
N CYS A 13 11.65 -24.61 -2.59
CA CYS A 13 10.58 -23.64 -2.44
C CYS A 13 10.75 -22.42 -3.35
N LEU A 14 11.62 -22.49 -4.36
CA LEU A 14 11.91 -21.34 -5.19
C LEU A 14 10.70 -20.88 -5.99
N ALA A 15 9.88 -21.80 -6.50
CA ALA A 15 8.64 -21.45 -7.20
C ALA A 15 7.67 -20.69 -6.28
N ASP A 16 7.50 -21.15 -5.04
CA ASP A 16 6.67 -20.47 -4.04
C ASP A 16 7.22 -19.09 -3.71
N LEU A 17 8.54 -18.99 -3.50
CA LEU A 17 9.20 -17.73 -3.21
C LEU A 17 9.03 -16.73 -4.35
N PHE A 18 9.26 -17.17 -5.58
CA PHE A 18 9.20 -16.37 -6.79
C PHE A 18 7.78 -15.86 -7.06
N TYR A 19 6.79 -16.75 -7.14
CA TYR A 19 5.42 -16.35 -7.40
C TYR A 19 4.81 -15.62 -6.20
N GLY A 20 5.13 -16.02 -4.97
CA GLY A 20 4.70 -15.34 -3.75
C GLY A 20 5.18 -13.89 -3.70
N THR A 21 6.42 -13.63 -4.13
CA THR A 21 6.96 -12.28 -4.28
C THR A 21 6.25 -11.52 -5.40
N ASP A 22 6.03 -12.15 -6.56
CA ASP A 22 5.37 -11.54 -7.73
C ASP A 22 3.94 -11.06 -7.43
N TYR A 23 3.19 -11.75 -6.56
CA TYR A 23 1.85 -11.32 -6.13
C TYR A 23 1.83 -9.93 -5.45
N HIS A 24 2.99 -9.40 -5.04
CA HIS A 24 3.14 -8.06 -4.46
C HIS A 24 3.52 -7.00 -5.50
N SER A 25 3.56 -7.33 -6.79
CA SER A 25 3.87 -6.38 -7.88
C SER A 25 2.88 -5.20 -8.00
N HIS A 26 1.71 -5.26 -7.34
CA HIS A 26 0.84 -4.11 -7.23
C HIS A 26 1.35 -3.08 -6.21
N LEU A 27 2.13 -3.49 -5.22
CA LEU A 27 2.68 -2.65 -4.15
C LEU A 27 3.98 -1.95 -4.52
N GLY A 28 4.60 -2.28 -5.64
CA GLY A 28 5.79 -1.58 -6.08
C GLY A 28 6.16 -1.98 -7.50
N THR A 29 6.88 -1.09 -8.17
CA THR A 29 7.07 -1.18 -9.61
C THR A 29 8.47 -0.83 -10.07
N ARG A 30 9.45 -0.69 -9.16
CA ARG A 30 10.82 -0.30 -9.55
C ARG A 30 11.86 -1.38 -9.39
N ARG A 31 11.84 -2.08 -8.26
CA ARG A 31 12.80 -3.11 -7.92
C ARG A 31 12.07 -4.37 -7.50
N GLY A 32 12.59 -5.51 -7.92
CA GLY A 32 12.27 -6.81 -7.36
C GLY A 32 13.56 -7.50 -6.92
N GLY A 33 13.52 -8.31 -5.89
CA GLY A 33 14.69 -9.06 -5.44
C GLY A 33 14.32 -10.35 -4.71
N LEU A 34 15.21 -11.33 -4.79
CA LEU A 34 15.15 -12.60 -4.08
C LEU A 34 16.49 -12.84 -3.37
N ALA A 35 16.43 -13.40 -2.17
CA ALA A 35 17.58 -13.92 -1.44
C ALA A 35 17.25 -15.32 -0.91
N VAL A 36 18.14 -16.27 -1.17
CA VAL A 36 17.97 -17.68 -0.82
C VAL A 36 19.21 -18.20 -0.11
N LEU A 37 19.05 -19.25 0.68
CA LEU A 37 20.17 -19.99 1.27
C LEU A 37 20.44 -21.25 0.47
N GLN A 38 21.67 -21.39 -0.01
CA GLN A 38 22.17 -22.57 -0.72
C GLN A 38 23.31 -23.22 0.08
N PRO A 39 23.75 -24.45 -0.25
CA PRO A 39 24.84 -25.13 0.46
C PRO A 39 26.16 -24.37 0.50
N ASP A 40 26.44 -23.54 -0.51
CA ASP A 40 27.63 -22.68 -0.65
C ASP A 40 27.46 -21.29 -0.03
N GLY A 41 26.25 -20.93 0.41
CA GLY A 41 25.96 -19.72 1.15
C GLY A 41 24.72 -18.98 0.68
N PHE A 42 24.63 -17.70 1.02
CA PHE A 42 23.52 -16.84 0.61
C PHE A 42 23.72 -16.37 -0.82
N VAL A 43 22.68 -16.53 -1.65
CA VAL A 43 22.63 -16.00 -3.01
C VAL A 43 21.52 -14.96 -3.10
N ARG A 44 21.83 -13.82 -3.72
CA ARG A 44 20.91 -12.69 -3.89
C ARG A 44 20.89 -12.24 -5.34
N VAL A 45 19.68 -12.04 -5.86
CA VAL A 45 19.42 -11.44 -7.18
C VAL A 45 18.46 -10.26 -7.03
N ILE A 46 18.76 -9.13 -7.66
CA ILE A 46 17.92 -7.91 -7.66
C ILE A 46 17.86 -7.37 -9.08
N HIS A 47 16.65 -7.05 -9.54
CA HIS A 47 16.41 -6.51 -10.87
C HIS A 47 15.59 -5.22 -10.83
N ASN A 48 15.87 -4.33 -11.79
CA ASN A 48 14.98 -3.22 -12.11
C ASN A 48 13.78 -3.74 -12.92
N ILE A 49 12.57 -3.43 -12.44
CA ILE A 49 11.27 -3.82 -13.02
C ILE A 49 10.43 -2.60 -13.46
N GLU A 50 11.03 -1.41 -13.62
CA GLU A 50 10.33 -0.19 -14.06
C GLU A 50 9.76 -0.31 -15.47
N ASN A 51 10.43 -1.08 -16.35
CA ASN A 51 10.06 -1.18 -17.76
C ASN A 51 9.70 -2.61 -18.19
N SER A 52 9.56 -3.52 -17.24
CA SER A 52 9.30 -4.94 -17.50
C SER A 52 8.57 -5.57 -16.33
N GLN A 53 7.79 -6.61 -16.59
CA GLN A 53 7.17 -7.39 -15.52
C GLN A 53 8.24 -8.10 -14.70
N PHE A 54 7.96 -8.30 -13.41
CA PHE A 54 8.86 -9.01 -12.48
C PHE A 54 9.27 -10.36 -13.06
N ARG A 55 8.30 -11.18 -13.49
CA ARG A 55 8.57 -12.54 -14.00
C ARG A 55 9.64 -12.57 -15.10
N SER A 56 9.45 -11.77 -16.15
CA SER A 56 10.36 -11.73 -17.30
C SER A 56 11.79 -11.32 -16.96
N LYS A 57 12.01 -10.64 -15.83
CA LYS A 57 13.37 -10.26 -15.38
C LYS A 57 14.09 -11.36 -14.64
N PHE A 58 13.33 -12.29 -14.04
CA PHE A 58 13.84 -13.34 -13.17
C PHE A 58 13.85 -14.72 -13.84
N ASP A 59 13.36 -14.86 -15.07
CA ASP A 59 13.29 -16.15 -15.79
C ASP A 59 14.63 -16.92 -15.76
N ALA A 60 15.75 -16.22 -15.99
CA ALA A 60 17.07 -16.83 -15.94
C ALA A 60 17.48 -17.25 -14.51
N ASP A 61 17.19 -16.43 -13.51
CA ASP A 61 17.54 -16.71 -12.11
C ASP A 61 16.73 -17.88 -11.55
N VAL A 62 15.42 -17.93 -11.83
CA VAL A 62 14.52 -18.97 -11.32
C VAL A 62 14.93 -20.37 -11.81
N SER A 63 15.56 -20.46 -12.99
CA SER A 63 16.05 -21.73 -13.52
C SER A 63 17.36 -22.22 -12.91
N SER A 64 18.10 -21.37 -12.20
CA SER A 64 19.44 -21.68 -11.68
C SER A 64 19.52 -21.70 -10.15
N LEU A 65 18.62 -20.99 -9.47
CA LEU A 65 18.52 -21.00 -8.03
C LEU A 65 17.84 -22.29 -7.55
N HIS A 66 18.25 -22.77 -6.38
CA HIS A 66 17.63 -23.90 -5.69
C HIS A 66 17.75 -23.68 -4.20
N SER A 67 16.64 -23.74 -3.46
CA SER A 67 16.68 -23.52 -2.02
C SER A 67 15.43 -24.03 -1.31
N TRP A 68 15.62 -24.42 -0.06
CA TRP A 68 14.55 -24.78 0.88
C TRP A 68 14.10 -23.59 1.74
N ILE A 69 14.77 -22.44 1.65
CA ILE A 69 14.43 -21.26 2.44
C ILE A 69 14.86 -19.96 1.75
N GLY A 70 13.98 -18.97 1.73
CA GLY A 70 14.31 -17.68 1.15
C GLY A 70 13.31 -16.58 1.45
N ILE A 71 13.73 -15.35 1.12
CA ILE A 71 12.92 -14.14 1.21
C ILE A 71 13.01 -13.36 -0.09
N GLY A 72 11.92 -12.69 -0.44
CA GLY A 72 11.79 -11.89 -1.64
C GLY A 72 11.05 -10.61 -1.35
N ALA A 73 11.31 -9.59 -2.16
CA ALA A 73 10.75 -8.26 -1.97
C ALA A 73 10.46 -7.57 -3.30
N ILE A 74 9.38 -6.79 -3.30
CA ILE A 74 9.05 -5.76 -4.30
C ILE A 74 9.26 -4.40 -3.62
N SER A 75 9.87 -3.43 -4.31
CA SER A 75 10.17 -2.11 -3.76
C SER A 75 10.16 -1.00 -4.82
N ASP A 76 9.69 0.20 -4.46
CA ASP A 76 9.82 1.43 -5.28
C ASP A 76 11.05 2.28 -4.93
N TYR A 77 11.75 1.92 -3.86
CA TYR A 77 12.76 2.78 -3.26
C TYR A 77 14.09 2.04 -3.18
N GLU A 78 14.24 1.20 -2.15
CA GLU A 78 15.49 0.51 -1.86
C GLU A 78 15.64 -0.78 -2.67
N ASP A 79 16.88 -1.10 -3.03
CA ASP A 79 17.28 -2.42 -3.49
C ASP A 79 17.29 -3.39 -2.31
N GLN A 80 16.43 -4.40 -2.37
CA GLN A 80 16.29 -5.40 -1.31
C GLN A 80 15.82 -6.74 -1.89
N PRO A 81 16.10 -7.88 -1.22
CA PRO A 81 16.74 -8.03 0.10
C PRO A 81 18.21 -7.59 0.18
N VAL A 82 18.70 -7.09 1.32
CA VAL A 82 20.11 -6.73 1.53
C VAL A 82 20.85 -7.88 2.21
N LEU A 83 22.11 -8.15 1.83
CA LEU A 83 22.97 -9.14 2.50
C LEU A 83 23.92 -8.45 3.47
N ILE A 84 23.98 -8.95 4.70
CA ILE A 84 24.76 -8.34 5.79
C ILE A 84 25.64 -9.40 6.45
N ARG A 85 26.87 -9.01 6.76
CA ARG A 85 27.80 -9.77 7.62
C ARG A 85 28.07 -8.96 8.88
N SER A 86 27.78 -9.53 10.05
CA SER A 86 27.99 -8.90 11.36
C SER A 86 28.40 -9.91 12.42
N HIS A 87 28.47 -9.49 13.69
CA HIS A 87 28.64 -10.39 14.83
C HIS A 87 27.45 -11.35 15.02
N LEU A 88 26.26 -11.01 14.50
CA LEU A 88 25.09 -11.90 14.46
C LEU A 88 25.19 -12.97 13.36
N GLY A 89 26.27 -12.98 12.57
CA GLY A 89 26.48 -13.89 11.45
C GLY A 89 26.23 -13.25 10.09
N THR A 90 26.06 -14.09 9.06
CA THR A 90 25.61 -13.67 7.73
C THR A 90 24.10 -13.85 7.64
N TYR A 91 23.38 -12.84 7.18
CA TYR A 91 21.94 -12.90 7.01
C TYR A 91 21.47 -12.00 5.86
N SER A 92 20.24 -12.21 5.41
CA SER A 92 19.55 -11.29 4.48
C SER A 92 18.37 -10.61 5.14
N ILE A 93 18.06 -9.38 4.78
CA ILE A 93 16.96 -8.59 5.34
C ILE A 93 16.14 -7.89 4.26
N ALA A 94 14.82 -7.89 4.43
CA ALA A 94 13.89 -7.08 3.65
C ALA A 94 12.96 -6.31 4.58
N THR A 95 12.63 -5.06 4.24
CA THR A 95 11.76 -4.21 5.05
C THR A 95 10.62 -3.60 4.23
N VAL A 96 9.49 -3.35 4.89
CA VAL A 96 8.34 -2.61 4.36
C VAL A 96 7.89 -1.62 5.43
N GLY A 97 7.85 -0.33 5.07
CA GLY A 97 7.40 0.72 5.98
C GLY A 97 7.89 2.11 5.59
N ALA A 98 8.06 2.96 6.61
CA ALA A 98 8.64 4.29 6.49
C ALA A 98 9.40 4.67 7.76
N VAL A 99 10.70 4.96 7.62
CA VAL A 99 11.55 5.47 8.72
C VAL A 99 11.72 6.98 8.58
N LYS A 100 10.80 7.78 9.15
CA LYS A 100 10.80 9.24 9.00
C LYS A 100 11.96 9.93 9.71
N ASN A 101 12.50 9.31 10.75
CA ASN A 101 13.66 9.79 11.50
C ASN A 101 14.99 9.14 11.04
N ALA A 102 15.07 8.63 9.81
CA ALA A 102 16.26 7.92 9.31
C ALA A 102 17.56 8.72 9.46
N GLY A 103 17.54 10.02 9.13
CA GLY A 103 18.71 10.89 9.28
C GLY A 103 19.17 11.06 10.72
N ALA A 104 18.23 11.15 11.67
CA ALA A 104 18.55 11.26 13.09
C ALA A 104 19.15 9.96 13.63
N LEU A 105 18.58 8.82 13.24
CA LEU A 105 19.07 7.48 13.63
C LEU A 105 20.47 7.20 13.07
N ALA A 106 20.71 7.54 11.80
CA ALA A 106 22.04 7.41 11.20
C ALA A 106 23.06 8.32 11.87
N ALA A 107 22.71 9.60 12.11
CA ALA A 107 23.60 10.54 12.79
C ALA A 107 23.94 10.09 14.21
N GLU A 108 22.97 9.51 14.93
CA GLU A 108 23.20 8.91 16.24
C GLU A 108 24.16 7.72 16.17
N ALA A 109 23.93 6.80 15.24
CA ALA A 109 24.78 5.64 15.05
C ALA A 109 26.22 6.02 14.67
N PHE A 110 26.41 6.99 13.78
CA PHE A 110 27.73 7.46 13.35
C PHE A 110 28.56 8.14 14.45
N ARG A 111 27.98 8.45 15.63
CA ARG A 111 28.77 8.89 16.79
C ARG A 111 29.67 7.77 17.31
N GLY A 112 29.25 6.51 17.16
CA GLY A 112 30.12 5.35 17.36
C GLY A 112 31.08 5.24 16.18
N LYS A 113 32.37 5.53 16.40
CA LYS A 113 33.40 5.35 15.36
C LYS A 113 33.37 3.90 14.85
N GLY A 114 33.24 3.69 13.54
CA GLY A 114 33.33 2.36 12.90
C GLY A 114 32.08 1.88 12.16
N LEU A 115 30.94 2.59 12.26
CA LEU A 115 29.74 2.28 11.50
C LEU A 115 29.72 3.00 10.15
N HIS A 116 29.30 2.31 9.09
CA HIS A 116 29.10 2.87 7.75
C HIS A 116 27.81 2.32 7.13
N LEU A 117 27.28 3.05 6.15
CA LEU A 117 26.18 2.64 5.28
C LEU A 117 26.70 2.66 3.84
N ALA A 118 26.56 1.55 3.13
CA ALA A 118 27.11 1.30 1.81
C ALA A 118 26.03 1.22 0.70
N GLU A 119 24.79 0.85 1.04
CA GLU A 119 23.68 0.72 0.10
C GLU A 119 23.06 2.10 -0.19
N LEU A 120 23.81 3.01 -0.79
CA LEU A 120 23.36 4.38 -1.05
C LEU A 120 22.68 4.49 -2.43
N SER A 121 21.46 5.06 -2.46
CA SER A 121 20.78 5.47 -3.70
C SER A 121 20.60 6.99 -3.70
N GLY A 122 21.56 7.71 -4.27
CA GLY A 122 21.58 9.17 -4.26
C GLY A 122 22.05 9.74 -2.92
N LYS A 123 21.34 10.76 -2.39
CA LYS A 123 21.66 11.40 -1.10
C LYS A 123 20.88 10.79 0.08
N ASP A 124 19.99 9.86 -0.18
CA ASP A 124 19.06 9.31 0.81
C ASP A 124 19.64 8.07 1.49
N ILE A 125 19.30 7.90 2.77
CA ILE A 125 19.68 6.72 3.57
C ILE A 125 18.77 5.55 3.19
N ASN A 126 19.37 4.41 2.85
CA ASN A 126 18.63 3.17 2.64
C ASN A 126 18.04 2.65 3.96
N GLN A 127 16.71 2.55 3.99
CA GLN A 127 15.96 2.20 5.19
C GLN A 127 16.22 0.75 5.63
N THR A 128 16.41 -0.17 4.68
CA THR A 128 16.69 -1.58 4.96
C THR A 128 18.08 -1.76 5.55
N GLU A 129 19.09 -1.04 5.03
CA GLU A 129 20.44 -1.06 5.61
C GLU A 129 20.48 -0.37 6.99
N LEU A 130 19.76 0.75 7.15
CA LEU A 130 19.62 1.42 8.45
C LEU A 130 18.97 0.49 9.49
N ALA A 131 17.97 -0.29 9.09
CA ALA A 131 17.34 -1.28 9.95
C ALA A 131 18.33 -2.36 10.38
N ALA A 132 19.10 -2.91 9.43
CA ALA A 132 20.18 -3.86 9.72
C ALA A 132 21.22 -3.28 10.68
N MET A 133 21.63 -2.03 10.47
CA MET A 133 22.59 -1.33 11.32
C MET A 133 22.08 -1.21 12.76
N LEU A 134 20.81 -0.87 12.97
CA LEU A 134 20.22 -0.80 14.32
C LEU A 134 20.11 -2.17 14.97
N ILE A 135 19.72 -3.20 14.21
CA ILE A 135 19.65 -4.58 14.69
C ILE A 135 21.03 -5.06 15.15
N ASN A 136 22.07 -4.73 14.39
CA ASN A 136 23.46 -5.09 14.69
C ASN A 136 24.09 -4.28 15.84
N GLN A 137 23.34 -3.42 16.54
CA GLN A 137 23.82 -2.81 17.78
C GLN A 137 23.48 -3.64 19.03
N GLU A 138 22.73 -4.72 18.87
CA GLU A 138 22.27 -5.57 19.96
C GLU A 138 22.84 -7.00 19.82
N ASP A 139 22.75 -7.79 20.90
CA ASP A 139 23.39 -9.12 20.98
C ASP A 139 22.61 -10.25 20.28
N SER A 140 21.36 -9.99 19.87
CA SER A 140 20.50 -10.97 19.21
C SER A 140 19.56 -10.29 18.20
N PHE A 141 19.03 -11.07 17.25
CA PHE A 141 18.04 -10.56 16.30
C PHE A 141 16.78 -10.06 17.02
N GLU A 142 16.29 -10.77 18.05
CA GLU A 142 15.12 -10.36 18.81
C GLU A 142 15.32 -9.02 19.52
N ALA A 143 16.46 -8.84 20.20
CA ALA A 143 16.80 -7.58 20.85
C ALA A 143 16.97 -6.44 19.83
N GLY A 144 17.64 -6.72 18.72
CA GLY A 144 17.85 -5.78 17.63
C GLY A 144 16.56 -5.33 16.95
N ILE A 145 15.66 -6.27 16.65
CA ILE A 145 14.34 -5.97 16.08
C ILE A 145 13.51 -5.15 17.06
N ARG A 146 13.54 -5.47 18.37
CA ARG A 146 12.88 -4.65 19.40
C ARG A 146 13.40 -3.23 19.42
N ARG A 147 14.73 -3.05 19.43
CA ARG A 147 15.36 -1.72 19.37
C ARG A 147 14.89 -0.94 18.15
N LEU A 148 14.87 -1.58 16.99
CA LEU A 148 14.38 -0.99 15.74
C LEU A 148 12.92 -0.53 15.87
N GLN A 149 12.03 -1.40 16.35
CA GLN A 149 10.61 -1.09 16.55
C GLN A 149 10.41 0.09 17.52
N GLU A 150 11.27 0.23 18.53
CA GLU A 150 11.22 1.32 19.51
C GLU A 150 11.77 2.64 18.99
N ALA A 151 12.82 2.59 18.17
CA ALA A 151 13.54 3.76 17.66
C ALA A 151 12.88 4.40 16.43
N VAL A 152 12.20 3.62 15.59
CA VAL A 152 11.61 4.11 14.33
C VAL A 152 10.39 5.00 14.59
N GLN A 153 10.44 6.23 14.07
CA GLN A 153 9.28 7.08 13.88
C GLN A 153 8.68 6.78 12.50
N GLY A 154 7.52 6.14 12.50
CA GLY A 154 6.82 5.70 11.31
C GLY A 154 6.42 4.23 11.46
N SER A 155 6.89 3.36 10.56
CA SER A 155 6.70 1.92 10.64
C SER A 155 7.87 1.17 9.98
N CYS A 156 8.15 -0.05 10.44
CA CYS A 156 9.11 -0.94 9.82
C CYS A 156 8.73 -2.39 10.17
N SER A 157 8.08 -3.07 9.24
CA SER A 157 7.88 -4.52 9.27
C SER A 157 8.97 -5.17 8.43
N LEU A 158 9.45 -6.35 8.80
CA LEU A 158 10.64 -6.93 8.18
C LEU A 158 10.65 -8.45 8.20
N LEU A 159 11.46 -9.00 7.29
CA LEU A 159 11.92 -10.39 7.30
C LEU A 159 13.45 -10.43 7.42
N ILE A 160 13.98 -11.36 8.21
CA ILE A 160 15.41 -11.68 8.28
C ILE A 160 15.60 -13.15 7.96
N LEU A 161 16.28 -13.45 6.86
CA LEU A 161 16.70 -14.80 6.50
C LEU A 161 18.06 -15.10 7.15
N THR A 162 18.12 -16.15 7.95
CA THR A 162 19.34 -16.68 8.58
C THR A 162 19.65 -18.08 8.06
N ASP A 163 20.78 -18.65 8.49
CA ASP A 163 21.14 -20.04 8.23
C ASP A 163 20.19 -21.05 8.91
N LYS A 164 19.43 -20.62 9.91
CA LYS A 164 18.53 -21.47 10.73
C LYS A 164 17.06 -21.34 10.38
N GLY A 165 16.63 -20.24 9.77
CA GLY A 165 15.22 -19.91 9.65
C GLY A 165 14.98 -18.44 9.29
N ILE A 166 13.71 -18.03 9.28
CA ILE A 166 13.29 -16.66 8.99
C ILE A 166 12.72 -16.01 10.26
N TYR A 167 13.27 -14.87 10.68
CA TYR A 167 12.55 -13.98 11.59
C TYR A 167 11.56 -13.16 10.79
N ALA A 168 10.32 -13.08 11.26
CA ALA A 168 9.33 -12.13 10.76
C ALA A 168 8.89 -11.23 11.90
N ALA A 169 8.84 -9.93 11.65
CA ALA A 169 8.42 -8.96 12.64
C ALA A 169 7.50 -7.91 12.04
N ARG A 170 6.41 -7.62 12.75
CA ARG A 170 5.47 -6.55 12.41
C ARG A 170 5.88 -5.26 13.12
N ASP A 171 5.64 -4.11 12.49
CA ASP A 171 5.97 -2.82 13.08
C ASP A 171 5.27 -2.59 14.44
N LYS A 172 5.83 -1.70 15.25
CA LYS A 172 5.39 -1.42 16.63
C LYS A 172 3.89 -1.21 16.80
N TRP A 173 3.22 -0.61 15.82
CA TRP A 173 1.79 -0.29 15.89
C TRP A 173 0.94 -1.13 14.94
N GLY A 174 1.54 -2.08 14.23
CA GLY A 174 0.86 -2.91 13.24
C GLY A 174 0.27 -2.12 12.07
N ARG A 175 0.92 -1.01 11.67
CA ARG A 175 0.50 -0.16 10.54
C ARG A 175 0.43 -0.95 9.23
N THR A 176 1.35 -1.91 9.02
CA THR A 176 1.32 -2.86 7.89
C THR A 176 0.99 -4.28 8.35
N PRO A 177 0.37 -5.12 7.50
CA PRO A 177 0.09 -6.53 7.80
C PRO A 177 1.35 -7.40 7.67
N VAL A 178 1.41 -8.48 8.45
CA VAL A 178 2.37 -9.59 8.27
C VAL A 178 1.63 -10.88 8.63
N VAL A 179 1.52 -11.81 7.69
CA VAL A 179 0.68 -13.00 7.84
C VAL A 179 1.49 -14.26 7.54
N ILE A 180 1.35 -15.27 8.39
CA ILE A 180 1.88 -16.62 8.19
C ILE A 180 0.83 -17.46 7.48
N GLY A 181 1.28 -18.21 6.48
CA GLY A 181 0.51 -19.24 5.81
C GLY A 181 1.19 -20.60 5.92
N LYS A 182 0.41 -21.67 5.93
CA LYS A 182 0.90 -23.05 5.96
C LYS A 182 0.40 -23.83 4.76
N LYS A 183 1.26 -24.70 4.24
CA LYS A 183 0.89 -25.83 3.40
C LYS A 183 1.71 -27.04 3.80
N GLN A 184 1.44 -28.20 3.20
CA GLN A 184 2.15 -29.43 3.59
C GLN A 184 3.67 -29.28 3.39
N GLY A 185 4.42 -29.35 4.50
CA GLY A 185 5.88 -29.30 4.49
C GLY A 185 6.48 -27.92 4.22
N SER A 186 5.68 -26.84 4.22
CA SER A 186 6.18 -25.48 4.02
C SER A 186 5.40 -24.44 4.82
N VAL A 187 6.10 -23.42 5.31
CA VAL A 187 5.54 -22.26 5.99
C VAL A 187 5.96 -21.01 5.23
N ALA A 188 4.99 -20.14 4.92
CA ALA A 188 5.22 -18.88 4.24
C ALA A 188 4.91 -17.69 5.14
N ILE A 189 5.57 -16.57 4.87
CA ILE A 189 5.28 -15.26 5.45
C ILE A 189 4.96 -14.32 4.30
N THR A 190 3.90 -13.53 4.41
CA THR A 190 3.49 -12.59 3.36
C THR A 190 3.04 -11.26 3.93
N LEU A 191 3.18 -10.20 3.14
CA LEU A 191 2.52 -8.92 3.43
C LEU A 191 1.03 -8.98 3.05
N GLU A 192 0.68 -9.64 1.94
CA GLU A 192 -0.71 -9.72 1.46
C GLU A 192 -1.17 -11.16 1.20
N THR A 193 -2.30 -11.54 1.80
CA THR A 193 -2.83 -12.90 1.71
C THR A 193 -3.28 -13.31 0.30
N CYS A 194 -3.36 -12.37 -0.66
CA CYS A 194 -3.62 -12.70 -2.07
C CYS A 194 -2.56 -13.63 -2.68
N ALA A 195 -1.35 -13.69 -2.09
CA ALA A 195 -0.29 -14.59 -2.51
C ALA A 195 -0.56 -16.06 -2.19
N PHE A 196 -1.47 -16.37 -1.26
CA PHE A 196 -1.63 -17.73 -0.73
C PHE A 196 -2.47 -18.69 -1.58
N PRO A 197 -3.69 -18.35 -2.05
CA PRO A 197 -4.61 -19.36 -2.60
C PRO A 197 -4.05 -20.15 -3.78
N ASN A 198 -3.37 -19.48 -4.72
CA ASN A 198 -2.80 -20.11 -5.92
C ASN A 198 -1.45 -20.80 -5.66
N LEU A 199 -0.87 -20.61 -4.47
CA LEU A 199 0.32 -21.31 -3.99
C LEU A 199 -0.04 -22.39 -2.96
N GLU A 200 -1.34 -22.62 -2.75
CA GLU A 200 -1.92 -23.63 -1.87
C GLU A 200 -1.59 -23.44 -0.39
N PHE A 201 -1.20 -22.22 0.01
CA PHE A 201 -1.08 -21.87 1.41
C PHE A 201 -2.46 -21.51 1.99
N THR A 202 -2.69 -21.93 3.24
CA THR A 202 -3.82 -21.48 4.05
C THR A 202 -3.31 -20.51 5.10
N ALA A 203 -3.98 -19.37 5.29
CA ALA A 203 -3.62 -18.41 6.34
C ALA A 203 -3.73 -19.08 7.72
N ASP A 204 -2.71 -18.88 8.56
CA ASP A 204 -2.58 -19.55 9.85
C ASP A 204 -2.50 -18.54 11.01
N HIS A 205 -1.67 -17.49 10.89
CA HIS A 205 -1.51 -16.49 11.95
C HIS A 205 -1.25 -15.10 11.37
N GLU A 206 -2.03 -14.11 11.79
CA GLU A 206 -1.74 -12.70 11.53
C GLU A 206 -0.95 -12.14 12.71
N LEU A 207 0.28 -11.70 12.47
CA LEU A 207 1.12 -11.17 13.55
C LEU A 207 0.48 -9.91 14.13
N GLY A 208 0.43 -9.76 15.45
CA GLY A 208 0.00 -8.53 16.10
C GLY A 208 1.08 -7.43 16.11
N PRO A 209 0.77 -6.24 16.63
CA PRO A 209 1.67 -5.09 16.58
C PRO A 209 2.94 -5.34 17.40
N GLY A 210 4.12 -5.13 16.80
CA GLY A 210 5.41 -5.37 17.45
C GLY A 210 5.77 -6.85 17.66
N GLU A 211 4.92 -7.79 17.24
CA GLU A 211 5.18 -9.23 17.39
C GLU A 211 6.41 -9.65 16.59
N ILE A 212 7.17 -10.61 17.14
CA ILE A 212 8.31 -11.25 16.49
C ILE A 212 8.10 -12.75 16.53
N VAL A 213 8.24 -13.40 15.38
CA VAL A 213 8.17 -14.86 15.23
C VAL A 213 9.39 -15.37 14.51
N PHE A 214 9.72 -16.63 14.75
CA PHE A 214 10.76 -17.35 14.03
C PHE A 214 10.14 -18.53 13.28
N VAL A 215 10.42 -18.65 11.99
CA VAL A 215 9.77 -19.57 11.06
C VAL A 215 10.79 -20.58 10.53
N THR A 216 10.41 -21.85 10.58
CA THR A 216 11.14 -23.00 10.00
C THR A 216 10.17 -23.86 9.17
N PRO A 217 10.64 -24.90 8.47
CA PRO A 217 9.73 -25.83 7.79
C PRO A 217 8.77 -26.57 8.73
N ASP A 218 9.13 -26.73 10.02
CA ASP A 218 8.30 -27.40 11.02
C ASP A 218 7.10 -26.55 11.47
N GLY A 219 7.18 -25.21 11.31
CA GLY A 219 6.19 -24.29 11.86
C GLY A 219 6.77 -22.92 12.17
N TRP A 220 6.18 -22.27 13.17
CA TRP A 220 6.66 -21.00 13.68
C TRP A 220 6.59 -20.96 15.20
N GLU A 221 7.51 -20.20 15.79
CA GLU A 221 7.63 -19.99 17.23
C GLU A 221 7.54 -18.49 17.53
N GLN A 222 6.68 -18.10 18.47
CA GLN A 222 6.62 -16.72 18.93
C GLN A 222 7.85 -16.39 19.76
N ARG A 223 8.68 -15.46 19.28
CA ARG A 223 9.86 -14.94 19.99
C ARG A 223 9.51 -13.76 20.88
N ARG A 224 8.52 -12.97 20.49
CA ARG A 224 7.98 -11.85 21.27
C ARG A 224 6.48 -11.74 21.06
N PRO A 225 5.66 -11.65 22.12
CA PRO A 225 4.22 -11.46 21.99
C PRO A 225 3.87 -10.07 21.43
N PRO A 226 2.67 -9.91 20.84
CA PRO A 226 2.20 -8.64 20.36
C PRO A 226 1.97 -7.62 21.48
N LEU A 227 2.12 -6.34 21.15
CA LEU A 227 1.73 -5.22 21.99
C LEU A 227 0.21 -5.05 21.99
N ALA A 228 -0.33 -4.29 22.96
CA ALA A 228 -1.77 -4.16 23.13
C ALA A 228 -2.47 -3.28 22.08
N LYS A 229 -1.80 -2.21 21.62
CA LYS A 229 -2.41 -1.18 20.74
C LYS A 229 -2.10 -1.46 19.28
N LEU A 230 -3.11 -1.91 18.55
CA LEU A 230 -3.11 -1.99 17.09
C LEU A 230 -3.55 -0.66 16.48
N GLN A 231 -2.96 -0.29 15.35
CA GLN A 231 -3.31 0.90 14.59
C GLN A 231 -3.15 0.65 13.08
N ILE A 232 -3.72 -0.43 12.57
CA ILE A 232 -3.57 -0.84 11.17
C ILE A 232 -4.08 0.24 10.20
N CYS A 233 -3.39 0.43 9.07
CA CYS A 233 -3.75 1.45 8.11
C CYS A 233 -5.11 1.20 7.45
N ALA A 234 -6.10 2.05 7.76
CA ALA A 234 -7.42 1.98 7.15
C ALA A 234 -7.39 2.17 5.61
N PHE A 235 -6.35 2.83 5.09
CA PHE A 235 -6.17 3.03 3.65
C PHE A 235 -5.84 1.73 2.89
N LEU A 236 -5.47 0.65 3.60
CA LEU A 236 -5.30 -0.68 3.01
C LEU A 236 -6.62 -1.16 2.38
N TRP A 237 -7.76 -1.01 3.06
CA TRP A 237 -9.05 -1.40 2.49
C TRP A 237 -9.58 -0.41 1.44
N VAL A 238 -9.29 0.89 1.61
CA VAL A 238 -9.76 1.92 0.68
C VAL A 238 -9.11 1.77 -0.71
N TYR A 239 -7.79 1.58 -0.77
CA TYR A 239 -7.02 1.66 -2.02
C TYR A 239 -5.87 0.65 -2.13
N TYR A 240 -4.94 0.61 -1.17
CA TYR A 240 -3.67 -0.09 -1.39
C TYR A 240 -3.79 -1.60 -1.50
N GLY A 241 -4.65 -2.19 -0.68
CA GLY A 241 -4.78 -3.62 -0.60
C GLY A 241 -5.32 -4.22 -1.87
N PHE A 242 -4.81 -5.39 -2.22
CA PHE A 242 -5.35 -6.16 -3.32
C PHE A 242 -6.77 -6.64 -2.96
N PRO A 243 -7.75 -6.61 -3.89
CA PRO A 243 -9.14 -7.01 -3.61
C PRO A 243 -9.31 -8.36 -2.90
N ALA A 244 -8.49 -9.34 -3.27
CA ALA A 244 -8.52 -10.70 -2.71
C ALA A 244 -7.78 -10.85 -1.38
N SER A 245 -7.10 -9.80 -0.89
CA SER A 245 -6.42 -9.82 0.40
C SER A 245 -7.40 -9.59 1.55
N SER A 246 -7.04 -10.11 2.71
CA SER A 246 -7.71 -9.82 3.98
C SER A 246 -6.69 -9.31 4.99
N TYR A 247 -7.12 -8.39 5.84
CA TYR A 247 -6.33 -7.87 6.95
C TYR A 247 -7.20 -7.90 8.20
N GLU A 248 -6.69 -8.40 9.32
CA GLU A 248 -7.43 -8.57 10.56
C GLU A 248 -8.73 -9.38 10.34
N GLY A 249 -8.67 -10.38 9.46
CA GLY A 249 -9.85 -11.17 9.04
C GLY A 249 -10.87 -10.43 8.17
N VAL A 250 -10.60 -9.20 7.75
CA VAL A 250 -11.52 -8.39 6.93
C VAL A 250 -11.03 -8.27 5.50
N ASN A 251 -11.81 -8.81 4.55
CA ASN A 251 -11.49 -8.76 3.12
C ASN A 251 -11.64 -7.34 2.53
N VAL A 252 -10.69 -6.96 1.65
CA VAL A 252 -10.64 -5.66 0.97
C VAL A 252 -11.87 -5.40 0.11
N GLU A 253 -12.20 -6.30 -0.81
CA GLU A 253 -13.31 -6.07 -1.77
C GLU A 253 -14.67 -5.92 -1.05
N TRP A 254 -14.90 -6.71 0.00
CA TRP A 254 -16.09 -6.59 0.84
C TRP A 254 -16.21 -5.22 1.52
N VAL A 255 -15.11 -4.66 2.03
CA VAL A 255 -15.12 -3.31 2.60
C VAL A 255 -15.45 -2.28 1.53
N ARG A 256 -14.91 -2.43 0.31
CA ARG A 256 -15.23 -1.54 -0.81
C ARG A 256 -16.71 -1.57 -1.16
N TYR A 257 -17.33 -2.76 -1.18
CA TYR A 257 -18.78 -2.89 -1.38
C TYR A 257 -19.58 -2.15 -0.30
N ARG A 258 -19.19 -2.31 0.97
CA ARG A 258 -19.84 -1.65 2.12
C ARG A 258 -19.69 -0.13 2.11
N CYS A 259 -18.53 0.39 1.68
CA CYS A 259 -18.32 1.83 1.48
C CYS A 259 -19.28 2.36 0.40
N GLY A 260 -19.30 1.71 -0.77
CA GLY A 260 -20.22 2.02 -1.86
C GLY A 260 -21.69 2.07 -1.42
N ALA A 261 -22.15 1.04 -0.72
CA ALA A 261 -23.50 0.98 -0.18
C ALA A 261 -23.78 2.13 0.81
N SER A 262 -22.83 2.45 1.69
CA SER A 262 -22.97 3.57 2.63
C SER A 262 -23.08 4.93 1.91
N LEU A 263 -22.34 5.13 0.82
CA LEU A 263 -22.46 6.33 -0.02
C LEU A 263 -23.84 6.46 -0.68
N ALA A 264 -24.40 5.34 -1.16
CA ALA A 264 -25.73 5.30 -1.77
C ALA A 264 -26.82 5.65 -0.76
N ARG A 265 -26.80 5.05 0.44
CA ARG A 265 -27.77 5.33 1.51
C ARG A 265 -27.80 6.80 1.92
N ARG A 266 -26.63 7.45 1.99
CA ARG A 266 -26.53 8.86 2.44
C ARG A 266 -26.81 9.87 1.35
N ASN A 267 -26.48 9.54 0.11
CA ASN A 267 -26.53 10.48 -1.00
C ASN A 267 -27.31 9.86 -2.17
N PRO A 268 -28.62 9.56 -1.98
CA PRO A 268 -29.45 9.03 -3.05
C PRO A 268 -29.58 10.06 -4.16
N LEU A 269 -29.57 9.59 -5.40
CA LEU A 269 -29.59 10.45 -6.57
C LEU A 269 -30.22 9.71 -7.76
N ALA A 270 -31.04 10.39 -8.55
CA ALA A 270 -31.57 9.86 -9.79
C ALA A 270 -30.51 9.93 -10.90
N ILE A 271 -30.00 8.78 -11.31
CA ILE A 271 -28.91 8.62 -12.28
C ILE A 271 -29.19 7.44 -13.22
N ASP A 272 -28.56 7.46 -14.41
CA ASP A 272 -28.75 6.40 -15.41
C ASP A 272 -27.81 5.20 -15.21
N LEU A 273 -26.64 5.44 -14.63
CA LEU A 273 -25.65 4.40 -14.36
C LEU A 273 -24.69 4.78 -13.23
N VAL A 274 -24.15 3.73 -12.61
CA VAL A 274 -23.03 3.80 -11.68
C VAL A 274 -21.81 3.15 -12.32
N ALA A 275 -20.64 3.70 -12.07
CA ALA A 275 -19.36 3.17 -12.52
C ALA A 275 -18.30 3.34 -11.43
N GLY A 276 -17.24 2.56 -11.49
CA GLY A 276 -16.00 2.82 -10.75
C GLY A 276 -14.94 3.41 -11.68
N ILE A 277 -14.11 4.32 -11.18
CA ILE A 277 -12.85 4.66 -11.88
C ILE A 277 -11.92 3.43 -11.75
N PRO A 278 -11.53 2.78 -12.88
CA PRO A 278 -10.83 1.51 -12.78
C PRO A 278 -9.37 1.64 -12.31
N ASP A 279 -8.84 0.71 -11.52
CA ASP A 279 -9.50 -0.54 -11.07
C ASP A 279 -10.03 -0.46 -9.62
N SER A 280 -9.47 0.43 -8.80
CA SER A 280 -9.77 0.54 -7.36
C SER A 280 -11.20 1.03 -7.07
N GLY A 281 -11.76 1.89 -7.92
CA GLY A 281 -13.13 2.38 -7.78
C GLY A 281 -14.21 1.34 -8.13
N VAL A 282 -13.85 0.21 -8.75
CA VAL A 282 -14.83 -0.80 -9.22
C VAL A 282 -15.63 -1.38 -8.06
N GLY A 283 -14.96 -1.82 -7.00
CA GLY A 283 -15.67 -2.41 -5.86
C GLY A 283 -16.62 -1.42 -5.18
N HIS A 284 -16.15 -0.19 -4.96
CA HIS A 284 -16.99 0.89 -4.43
C HIS A 284 -18.22 1.16 -5.31
N GLY A 285 -18.04 1.17 -6.64
CA GLY A 285 -19.14 1.35 -7.59
C GLY A 285 -20.13 0.19 -7.60
N LEU A 286 -19.67 -1.06 -7.51
CA LEU A 286 -20.55 -2.23 -7.41
C LEU A 286 -21.41 -2.18 -6.14
N GLY A 287 -20.81 -1.83 -5.00
CA GLY A 287 -21.54 -1.65 -3.75
C GLY A 287 -22.59 -0.54 -3.80
N TYR A 288 -22.23 0.60 -4.40
CA TYR A 288 -23.17 1.70 -4.59
C TYR A 288 -24.34 1.29 -5.51
N ALA A 289 -24.03 0.66 -6.64
CA ALA A 289 -25.02 0.22 -7.63
C ALA A 289 -26.04 -0.76 -7.03
N ALA A 290 -25.56 -1.75 -6.27
CA ALA A 290 -26.38 -2.75 -5.61
C ALA A 290 -27.33 -2.12 -4.58
N GLU A 291 -26.83 -1.22 -3.74
CA GLU A 291 -27.64 -0.52 -2.74
C GLU A 291 -28.65 0.46 -3.37
N ALA A 292 -28.24 1.21 -4.39
CA ALA A 292 -29.08 2.21 -5.04
C ALA A 292 -30.12 1.61 -6.00
N GLY A 293 -29.99 0.33 -6.38
CA GLY A 293 -30.83 -0.30 -7.41
C GLY A 293 -30.59 0.27 -8.82
N VAL A 294 -29.38 0.75 -9.10
CA VAL A 294 -29.00 1.36 -10.38
C VAL A 294 -28.00 0.45 -11.11
N PRO A 295 -28.08 0.30 -12.44
CA PRO A 295 -27.14 -0.56 -13.17
C PRO A 295 -25.69 -0.08 -13.05
N PHE A 296 -24.80 -1.00 -12.66
CA PHE A 296 -23.36 -0.82 -12.80
C PHE A 296 -22.96 -0.98 -14.28
N LYS A 297 -22.22 -0.01 -14.83
CA LYS A 297 -21.69 -0.04 -16.18
C LYS A 297 -20.21 0.37 -16.19
N ARG A 298 -19.51 0.05 -17.28
CA ARG A 298 -18.10 0.39 -17.48
C ARG A 298 -17.94 1.41 -18.61
N PRO A 299 -18.29 2.69 -18.40
CA PRO A 299 -18.10 3.75 -19.39
C PRO A 299 -16.62 4.01 -19.69
N PHE A 300 -15.72 3.57 -18.82
CA PHE A 300 -14.28 3.50 -19.08
C PHE A 300 -13.78 2.07 -18.99
N VAL A 301 -12.86 1.74 -19.90
CA VAL A 301 -12.05 0.52 -19.85
C VAL A 301 -10.59 0.91 -19.78
N LYS A 302 -9.87 0.29 -18.86
CA LYS A 302 -8.43 0.47 -18.73
C LYS A 302 -7.71 -0.31 -19.83
N TYR A 303 -6.84 0.35 -20.57
CA TYR A 303 -5.97 -0.28 -21.56
C TYR A 303 -4.75 -0.87 -20.87
N THR A 304 -4.85 -2.14 -20.47
CA THR A 304 -3.82 -2.90 -19.74
C THR A 304 -2.78 -3.65 -20.60
N PRO A 305 -2.97 -3.95 -21.91
CA PRO A 305 -2.00 -4.75 -22.67
C PRO A 305 -0.59 -4.16 -22.79
N THR A 306 -0.44 -2.83 -22.89
CA THR A 306 0.86 -2.19 -23.15
C THR A 306 1.37 -1.32 -22.01
N TRP A 307 0.51 -0.96 -21.05
CA TRP A 307 0.85 -0.05 -19.96
C TRP A 307 0.81 -0.79 -18.63
N ALA A 308 1.86 -1.59 -18.38
CA ALA A 308 2.09 -2.14 -17.05
C ALA A 308 2.09 -1.01 -16.01
N ARG A 309 1.70 -1.32 -14.76
CA ARG A 309 1.70 -0.36 -13.66
C ARG A 309 3.07 0.33 -13.51
N SER A 310 4.15 -0.36 -13.88
CA SER A 310 5.54 0.09 -13.82
C SER A 310 5.92 1.16 -14.83
N PHE A 311 5.23 1.27 -15.96
CA PHE A 311 5.60 2.27 -16.97
C PHE A 311 5.27 3.69 -16.50
N MET A 312 6.28 4.39 -16.00
CA MET A 312 6.25 5.82 -15.68
C MET A 312 7.37 6.53 -16.44
N PRO A 313 7.05 7.24 -17.54
CA PRO A 313 8.01 8.08 -18.24
C PRO A 313 8.69 9.07 -17.29
N GLN A 314 9.96 9.43 -17.51
CA GLN A 314 10.62 10.47 -16.70
C GLN A 314 10.12 11.89 -17.04
N ASN A 315 9.68 12.10 -18.28
CA ASN A 315 9.12 13.38 -18.74
C ASN A 315 7.65 13.53 -18.34
N GLN A 316 7.30 14.66 -17.72
CA GLN A 316 5.94 14.95 -17.23
C GLN A 316 4.89 15.01 -18.35
N ASP A 317 5.22 15.55 -19.53
CA ASP A 317 4.31 15.61 -20.67
C ASP A 317 3.96 14.21 -21.18
N ILE A 318 4.94 13.31 -21.19
CA ILE A 318 4.73 11.91 -21.56
C ILE A 318 3.91 11.19 -20.48
N ARG A 319 4.11 11.48 -19.18
CA ARG A 319 3.26 10.94 -18.10
C ARG A 319 1.80 11.34 -18.29
N ASP A 320 1.55 12.61 -18.61
CA ASP A 320 0.20 13.13 -18.81
C ASP A 320 -0.44 12.54 -20.07
N LEU A 321 0.34 12.33 -21.14
CA LEU A 321 -0.11 11.60 -22.33
C LEU A 321 -0.48 10.15 -22.03
N VAL A 322 0.41 9.40 -21.36
CA VAL A 322 0.18 7.99 -21.00
C VAL A 322 -1.04 7.87 -20.08
N ALA A 323 -1.21 8.77 -19.12
CA ALA A 323 -2.39 8.80 -18.25
C ALA A 323 -3.69 8.96 -19.05
N ARG A 324 -3.70 9.83 -20.08
CA ARG A 324 -4.85 9.97 -21.00
C ARG A 324 -5.10 8.71 -21.81
N MET A 325 -4.05 8.02 -22.26
CA MET A 325 -4.15 6.79 -23.05
C MET A 325 -4.63 5.57 -22.25
N LYS A 326 -4.41 5.56 -20.92
CA LYS A 326 -4.73 4.41 -20.06
C LYS A 326 -6.23 4.15 -19.91
N LEU A 327 -7.09 5.16 -19.97
CA LEU A 327 -8.54 5.01 -19.85
C LEU A 327 -9.21 5.31 -21.19
N ILE A 328 -9.92 4.32 -21.74
CA ILE A 328 -10.63 4.42 -23.02
C ILE A 328 -12.13 4.57 -22.74
N PRO A 329 -12.80 5.63 -23.22
CA PRO A 329 -14.22 5.85 -23.01
C PRO A 329 -15.03 4.98 -23.99
N ILE A 330 -16.17 4.50 -23.53
CA ILE A 330 -17.18 3.85 -24.37
C ILE A 330 -18.30 4.86 -24.57
N ASP A 331 -18.26 5.58 -25.69
CA ASP A 331 -19.16 6.70 -26.01
C ASP A 331 -20.64 6.33 -25.87
N SER A 332 -21.02 5.15 -26.36
CA SER A 332 -22.41 4.64 -26.31
C SER A 332 -22.94 4.42 -24.89
N LEU A 333 -22.05 4.30 -23.89
CA LEU A 333 -22.42 4.21 -22.48
C LEU A 333 -22.46 5.57 -21.77
N ILE A 334 -21.90 6.62 -22.37
CA ILE A 334 -21.73 7.96 -21.76
C ILE A 334 -22.74 8.96 -22.33
N ARG A 335 -22.93 8.96 -23.65
CA ARG A 335 -23.69 9.98 -24.37
C ARG A 335 -25.13 10.07 -23.89
N GLY A 336 -25.56 11.27 -23.50
CA GLY A 336 -26.90 11.55 -23.02
C GLY A 336 -27.24 10.93 -21.66
N LYS A 337 -26.23 10.53 -20.86
CA LYS A 337 -26.41 9.88 -19.55
C LYS A 337 -25.99 10.76 -18.37
N LYS A 338 -26.67 10.58 -17.25
CA LYS A 338 -26.28 11.03 -15.91
C LYS A 338 -25.48 9.93 -15.24
N CYS A 339 -24.17 10.14 -15.11
CA CYS A 339 -23.23 9.12 -14.69
C CYS A 339 -22.73 9.41 -13.28
N LEU A 340 -22.80 8.42 -12.39
CA LEU A 340 -22.14 8.46 -11.09
C LEU A 340 -20.88 7.59 -11.08
N PHE A 341 -19.78 8.16 -10.64
CA PHE A 341 -18.50 7.49 -10.49
C PHE A 341 -18.13 7.37 -9.03
N CYS A 342 -17.82 6.15 -8.60
CA CYS A 342 -17.11 5.88 -7.37
C CYS A 342 -15.61 5.89 -7.63
N GLU A 343 -14.87 6.49 -6.71
CA GLU A 343 -13.41 6.62 -6.72
C GLU A 343 -12.89 6.23 -5.34
N ASP A 344 -11.67 5.69 -5.22
CA ASP A 344 -11.12 5.38 -3.89
C ASP A 344 -10.85 6.66 -3.08
N SER A 345 -10.21 7.65 -3.70
CA SER A 345 -9.75 8.86 -3.05
C SER A 345 -9.43 9.98 -4.06
N ILE A 346 -9.42 11.22 -3.59
CA ILE A 346 -8.95 12.37 -4.37
C ILE A 346 -7.71 12.94 -3.69
N VAL A 347 -6.53 12.57 -4.19
CA VAL A 347 -5.24 13.09 -3.69
C VAL A 347 -4.97 14.47 -4.28
N ARG A 348 -4.55 14.56 -5.55
CA ARG A 348 -4.26 15.85 -6.24
C ARG A 348 -5.40 16.34 -7.13
N GLY A 349 -6.20 15.40 -7.67
CA GLY A 349 -7.33 15.67 -8.55
C GLY A 349 -7.00 16.05 -10.00
N THR A 350 -5.72 16.20 -10.37
CA THR A 350 -5.33 16.65 -11.72
C THR A 350 -5.75 15.67 -12.82
N GLN A 351 -5.38 14.39 -12.68
CA GLN A 351 -5.77 13.33 -13.63
C GLN A 351 -7.28 13.14 -13.66
N LEU A 352 -7.95 13.23 -12.50
CA LEU A 352 -9.40 13.08 -12.40
C LEU A 352 -10.13 14.18 -13.16
N ARG A 353 -9.66 15.43 -13.09
CA ARG A 353 -10.21 16.56 -13.86
C ARG A 353 -10.21 16.29 -15.36
N ASP A 354 -9.12 15.74 -15.88
CA ASP A 354 -9.01 15.45 -17.32
C ASP A 354 -9.92 14.28 -17.73
N THR A 355 -10.07 13.27 -16.88
CA THR A 355 -11.06 12.19 -17.06
C THR A 355 -12.49 12.74 -17.09
N ILE A 356 -12.83 13.65 -16.18
CA ILE A 356 -14.16 14.27 -16.12
C ILE A 356 -14.43 15.11 -17.36
N LYS A 357 -13.45 15.89 -17.83
CA LYS A 357 -13.57 16.65 -19.07
C LYS A 357 -13.93 15.73 -20.25
N ARG A 358 -13.26 14.58 -20.38
CA ARG A 358 -13.53 13.60 -21.44
C ARG A 358 -14.94 13.02 -21.38
N LEU A 359 -15.53 12.89 -20.18
CA LEU A 359 -16.93 12.45 -20.05
C LEU A 359 -17.90 13.47 -20.65
N PHE A 360 -17.69 14.76 -20.37
CA PHE A 360 -18.51 15.82 -20.97
C PHE A 360 -18.26 15.94 -22.47
N ASP A 361 -17.01 15.82 -22.93
CA ASP A 361 -16.68 15.82 -24.36
C ASP A 361 -17.36 14.64 -25.12
N ALA A 362 -17.54 13.49 -24.45
CA ALA A 362 -18.31 12.35 -24.96
C ALA A 362 -19.84 12.50 -24.82
N GLY A 363 -20.31 13.63 -24.28
CA GLY A 363 -21.74 13.98 -24.22
C GLY A 363 -22.47 13.50 -22.96
N ALA A 364 -21.78 13.29 -21.83
CA ALA A 364 -22.46 13.10 -20.53
C ALA A 364 -23.32 14.32 -20.17
N LEU A 365 -24.53 14.08 -19.64
CA LEU A 365 -25.41 15.17 -19.15
C LEU A 365 -24.99 15.65 -17.78
N GLU A 366 -24.69 14.72 -16.88
CA GLU A 366 -24.26 14.98 -15.51
C GLU A 366 -23.16 14.00 -15.11
N VAL A 367 -22.17 14.49 -14.36
CA VAL A 367 -21.08 13.68 -13.82
C VAL A 367 -21.01 13.88 -12.32
N HIS A 368 -21.36 12.83 -11.57
CA HIS A 368 -21.37 12.81 -10.11
C HIS A 368 -20.21 11.98 -9.60
N MET A 369 -19.55 12.42 -8.54
CA MET A 369 -18.42 11.70 -7.94
C MET A 369 -18.70 11.33 -6.48
N ARG A 370 -18.30 10.12 -6.10
CA ARG A 370 -18.40 9.57 -4.74
C ARG A 370 -17.06 8.94 -4.31
N PRO A 371 -16.13 9.72 -3.75
CA PRO A 371 -14.90 9.17 -3.16
C PRO A 371 -15.23 8.32 -1.93
N ALA A 372 -14.68 7.11 -1.87
CA ALA A 372 -14.95 6.11 -0.84
C ALA A 372 -14.10 6.27 0.44
N CYS A 373 -13.55 7.46 0.65
CA CYS A 373 -12.94 7.89 1.90
C CYS A 373 -13.25 9.37 2.16
N PRO A 374 -13.04 9.88 3.39
CA PRO A 374 -13.06 11.31 3.65
C PRO A 374 -11.98 12.05 2.84
N PRO A 375 -12.07 13.39 2.72
CA PRO A 375 -11.02 14.20 2.11
C PRO A 375 -9.66 13.98 2.82
N LEU A 376 -8.60 13.82 2.03
CA LEU A 376 -7.23 13.70 2.56
C LEU A 376 -6.72 15.09 2.95
N VAL A 377 -6.55 15.32 4.26
CA VAL A 377 -6.14 16.63 4.81
C VAL A 377 -4.71 16.59 5.33
N PHE A 378 -4.25 15.42 5.80
CA PHE A 378 -2.91 15.26 6.38
C PHE A 378 -2.02 14.34 5.53
N GLY A 379 -0.73 14.65 5.47
CA GLY A 379 0.28 13.77 4.85
C GLY A 379 0.60 12.57 5.74
N CYS A 380 0.67 11.36 5.17
CA CYS A 380 0.94 10.17 5.97
C CYS A 380 2.32 10.21 6.66
N LYS A 381 2.33 10.12 8.00
CA LYS A 381 3.55 10.00 8.82
C LYS A 381 4.09 8.58 8.90
N PHE A 382 3.23 7.59 8.75
CA PHE A 382 3.55 6.21 9.15
C PHE A 382 4.00 5.32 8.00
N LEU A 383 3.58 5.61 6.77
CA LEU A 383 3.79 4.76 5.60
C LEU A 383 4.24 5.58 4.39
N ASN A 384 5.06 4.98 3.52
CA ASN A 384 5.53 5.58 2.26
C ASN A 384 4.63 5.15 1.10
N PHE A 385 3.34 5.28 1.33
CA PHE A 385 2.27 4.87 0.43
C PHE A 385 1.93 5.96 -0.60
N SER A 386 2.04 7.24 -0.20
CA SER A 386 1.83 8.39 -1.06
C SER A 386 3.16 9.03 -1.50
N MET A 387 3.26 9.41 -2.77
CA MET A 387 4.39 10.23 -3.29
C MET A 387 4.22 11.73 -3.02
N SER A 388 3.16 12.12 -2.30
CA SER A 388 2.92 13.50 -1.88
C SER A 388 4.08 14.00 -1.01
N ARG A 389 4.75 15.07 -1.41
CA ARG A 389 5.90 15.63 -0.68
C ARG A 389 5.50 16.78 0.24
N SER A 390 4.31 17.34 0.00
CA SER A 390 3.73 18.41 0.80
C SER A 390 2.25 18.13 1.01
N GLU A 391 1.70 18.58 2.14
CA GLU A 391 0.25 18.59 2.34
C GLU A 391 -0.45 19.48 1.32
N MET A 392 0.25 20.48 0.77
CA MET A 392 -0.29 21.35 -0.29
C MET A 392 -0.43 20.66 -1.65
N ASP A 393 0.05 19.42 -1.80
CA ASP A 393 -0.31 18.60 -2.96
C ASP A 393 -1.77 18.11 -2.84
N LEU A 394 -2.34 18.03 -1.63
CA LEU A 394 -3.67 17.48 -1.38
C LEU A 394 -4.76 18.46 -1.86
N ALA A 395 -5.73 17.95 -2.62
CA ALA A 395 -6.83 18.72 -3.20
C ALA A 395 -7.65 19.44 -2.11
N ALA A 396 -7.85 18.79 -0.96
CA ALA A 396 -8.50 19.37 0.20
C ALA A 396 -7.70 20.56 0.76
N ARG A 397 -6.40 20.40 1.04
CA ARG A 397 -5.54 21.47 1.56
C ARG A 397 -5.44 22.66 0.59
N ARG A 398 -5.38 22.39 -0.72
CA ARG A 398 -5.44 23.43 -1.75
C ARG A 398 -6.78 24.15 -1.77
N ALA A 399 -7.89 23.43 -1.60
CA ALA A 399 -9.21 24.04 -1.51
C ALA A 399 -9.37 24.90 -0.26
N ILE A 400 -8.89 24.43 0.90
CA ILE A 400 -8.88 25.18 2.16
C ILE A 400 -8.05 26.47 2.01
N ARG A 401 -6.82 26.38 1.48
CA ARG A 401 -5.97 27.57 1.25
C ARG A 401 -6.64 28.62 0.36
N GLU A 402 -7.43 28.20 -0.63
CA GLU A 402 -8.15 29.17 -1.47
C GLU A 402 -9.38 29.80 -0.79
N ILE A 403 -9.85 29.21 0.30
CA ILE A 403 -10.95 29.76 1.11
C ILE A 403 -10.37 30.70 2.18
N GLU A 404 -9.32 30.28 2.87
CA GLU A 404 -8.71 31.00 4.00
C GLU A 404 -7.64 32.03 3.57
N GLY A 405 -7.10 31.90 2.36
CA GLY A 405 -5.98 32.70 1.85
C GLY A 405 -4.60 32.11 2.21
N ASP A 406 -3.55 32.90 1.97
CA ASP A 406 -2.14 32.45 2.09
C ASP A 406 -1.57 32.49 3.51
N LYS A 407 -2.39 32.79 4.53
CA LYS A 407 -1.97 32.81 5.94
C LYS A 407 -2.03 31.39 6.53
N PRO A 408 -1.31 31.09 7.61
CA PRO A 408 -1.52 29.85 8.37
C PRO A 408 -3.00 29.71 8.75
N PHE A 409 -3.57 28.53 8.49
CA PHE A 409 -4.98 28.23 8.72
C PHE A 409 -5.18 26.93 9.50
N ASP A 410 -6.21 26.91 10.35
CA ASP A 410 -6.64 25.72 11.07
C ASP A 410 -7.51 24.83 10.16
N VAL A 411 -7.17 23.54 10.08
CA VAL A 411 -7.93 22.57 9.30
C VAL A 411 -9.05 21.92 10.08
N SER A 412 -9.08 22.03 11.41
CA SER A 412 -10.05 21.36 12.27
C SER A 412 -11.52 21.61 11.87
N PRO A 413 -11.93 22.83 11.46
CA PRO A 413 -13.30 23.07 10.97
C PRO A 413 -13.67 22.25 9.72
N TYR A 414 -12.69 21.90 8.90
CA TYR A 414 -12.85 21.16 7.65
C TYR A 414 -12.86 19.64 7.85
N LEU A 415 -12.63 19.13 9.06
CA LEU A 415 -12.69 17.70 9.36
C LEU A 415 -14.11 17.24 9.72
N ARG A 416 -14.97 18.18 10.16
CA ARG A 416 -16.35 17.88 10.57
C ARG A 416 -17.26 17.78 9.35
N HIS A 417 -17.53 16.56 8.92
CA HIS A 417 -18.44 16.28 7.80
C HIS A 417 -19.78 17.02 7.97
N GLY A 418 -20.20 17.73 6.92
CA GLY A 418 -21.47 18.44 6.87
C GLY A 418 -21.46 19.84 7.49
N GLY A 419 -20.38 20.26 8.17
CA GLY A 419 -20.24 21.65 8.62
C GLY A 419 -19.97 22.62 7.46
N ASP A 420 -20.25 23.91 7.67
CA ASP A 420 -20.14 24.94 6.62
C ASP A 420 -18.75 25.00 5.97
N ALA A 421 -17.68 24.95 6.77
CA ALA A 421 -16.30 24.90 6.27
C ALA A 421 -16.04 23.65 5.40
N TYR A 422 -16.47 22.47 5.87
CA TYR A 422 -16.38 21.22 5.11
C TYR A 422 -17.12 21.32 3.77
N GLN A 423 -18.35 21.84 3.77
CA GLN A 423 -19.15 22.00 2.56
C GLN A 423 -18.52 23.00 1.59
N ALA A 424 -17.93 24.09 2.10
CA ALA A 424 -17.22 25.06 1.27
C ALA A 424 -15.98 24.44 0.60
N MET A 425 -15.22 23.61 1.32
CA MET A 425 -14.09 22.86 0.76
C MET A 425 -14.57 21.86 -0.30
N GLU A 426 -15.61 21.07 0.00
CA GLU A 426 -16.19 20.11 -0.95
C GLU A 426 -16.66 20.80 -2.24
N GLU A 427 -17.37 21.92 -2.10
CA GLU A 427 -17.85 22.74 -3.22
C GLU A 427 -16.68 23.30 -4.04
N ARG A 428 -15.60 23.74 -3.39
CA ARG A 428 -14.41 24.23 -4.08
C ARG A 428 -13.73 23.14 -4.90
N ILE A 429 -13.61 21.93 -4.35
CA ILE A 429 -13.06 20.77 -5.09
C ILE A 429 -13.99 20.40 -6.25
N LYS A 430 -15.30 20.35 -6.02
CA LYS A 430 -16.32 20.06 -7.04
C LYS A 430 -16.16 20.98 -8.25
N ARG A 431 -16.06 22.30 -8.03
CA ARG A 431 -15.89 23.30 -9.10
C ARG A 431 -14.59 23.11 -9.87
N LYS A 432 -13.48 22.88 -9.17
CA LYS A 432 -12.16 22.66 -9.81
C LYS A 432 -12.13 21.43 -10.72
N LEU A 433 -12.87 20.39 -10.35
CA LEU A 433 -12.97 19.15 -11.10
C LEU A 433 -14.05 19.19 -12.18
N ASN A 434 -14.85 20.27 -12.25
CA ASN A 434 -16.01 20.41 -13.12
C ASN A 434 -17.05 19.30 -12.91
N LEU A 435 -17.33 18.94 -11.65
CA LEU A 435 -18.32 17.91 -11.30
C LEU A 435 -19.71 18.51 -11.12
N THR A 436 -20.75 17.76 -11.50
CA THR A 436 -22.15 18.12 -11.20
C THR A 436 -22.40 18.02 -9.69
N THR A 437 -21.98 16.92 -9.06
CA THR A 437 -21.99 16.77 -7.59
C THR A 437 -20.75 16.05 -7.11
N LEU A 438 -20.29 16.38 -5.91
CA LEU A 438 -19.23 15.69 -5.18
C LEU A 438 -19.72 15.44 -3.75
N LYS A 439 -19.63 14.19 -3.29
CA LYS A 439 -19.91 13.82 -1.90
C LYS A 439 -18.91 12.76 -1.46
N TYR A 440 -18.12 13.08 -0.44
CA TYR A 440 -17.15 12.14 0.13
C TYR A 440 -17.81 11.18 1.13
N GLN A 441 -17.20 10.02 1.32
CA GLN A 441 -17.52 9.10 2.41
C GLN A 441 -17.28 9.75 3.77
N ARG A 442 -18.12 9.47 4.75
CA ARG A 442 -17.87 9.86 6.15
C ARG A 442 -16.91 8.88 6.82
N LEU A 443 -16.13 9.38 7.78
CA LEU A 443 -15.15 8.55 8.48
C LEU A 443 -15.81 7.44 9.32
N ASP A 444 -16.95 7.72 9.95
CA ASP A 444 -17.70 6.74 10.74
C ASP A 444 -18.26 5.61 9.87
N ASP A 445 -18.73 5.91 8.66
CA ASP A 445 -19.14 4.88 7.70
C ASP A 445 -17.96 4.03 7.23
N LEU A 446 -16.79 4.64 7.00
CA LEU A 446 -15.59 3.90 6.60
C LEU A 446 -15.13 2.95 7.71
N VAL A 447 -15.09 3.42 8.97
CA VAL A 447 -14.79 2.59 10.14
C VAL A 447 -15.80 1.45 10.25
N THR A 448 -17.10 1.75 10.06
CA THR A 448 -18.17 0.74 10.09
C THR A 448 -18.04 -0.29 8.95
N ALA A 449 -17.65 0.16 7.76
CA ALA A 449 -17.45 -0.70 6.60
C ALA A 449 -16.29 -1.69 6.82
N ILE A 450 -15.19 -1.22 7.41
CA ILE A 450 -14.06 -2.05 7.84
C ILE A 450 -14.52 -3.01 8.95
N GLY A 451 -15.33 -2.56 9.89
CA GLY A 451 -15.87 -3.40 10.97
C GLY A 451 -14.90 -3.62 12.14
N LEU A 452 -13.78 -2.89 12.16
CA LEU A 452 -12.88 -2.83 13.31
C LEU A 452 -13.19 -1.59 14.17
N PRO A 453 -12.96 -1.66 15.50
CA PRO A 453 -13.00 -0.49 16.36
C PRO A 453 -12.08 0.64 15.86
N LYS A 454 -12.53 1.90 15.96
CA LYS A 454 -11.76 3.07 15.49
C LYS A 454 -10.36 3.15 16.14
N ASP A 455 -10.26 2.80 17.41
CA ASP A 455 -9.01 2.77 18.18
C ASP A 455 -8.04 1.65 17.76
N LYS A 456 -8.45 0.76 16.85
CA LYS A 456 -7.56 -0.19 16.16
C LYS A 456 -7.12 0.27 14.78
N LEU A 457 -7.66 1.37 14.28
CA LEU A 457 -7.45 1.87 12.91
C LEU A 457 -6.63 3.16 12.90
N CYS A 458 -5.64 3.22 12.02
CA CYS A 458 -5.01 4.49 11.65
C CYS A 458 -5.92 5.27 10.70
N THR A 459 -6.42 6.41 11.16
CA THR A 459 -7.23 7.35 10.36
C THR A 459 -6.55 8.69 10.13
N TYR A 460 -5.27 8.80 10.53
CA TYR A 460 -4.48 10.04 10.56
C TYR A 460 -4.61 10.91 9.29
N CYS A 461 -4.58 10.32 8.10
CA CYS A 461 -4.67 11.06 6.84
C CYS A 461 -5.97 11.88 6.69
N TRP A 462 -7.02 11.51 7.44
CA TRP A 462 -8.33 12.15 7.41
C TRP A 462 -8.61 13.00 8.65
N ASP A 463 -8.21 12.56 9.85
CA ASP A 463 -8.58 13.22 11.11
C ASP A 463 -7.41 13.65 12.00
N GLY A 464 -6.16 13.37 11.60
CA GLY A 464 -4.96 13.76 12.34
C GLY A 464 -4.75 13.00 13.66
N CYS A 465 -5.56 11.98 13.96
CA CYS A 465 -5.41 11.17 15.18
C CYS A 465 -4.23 10.18 15.06
N GLU A 466 -3.39 10.08 16.11
CA GLU A 466 -2.16 9.27 16.14
C GLU A 466 -2.27 7.92 16.88
#